data_AF-A0A151J782-F1
#
_entry.id   AF-A0A151J782-F1
#
_cell.length_a   1.000
_cell.length_b   1.000
_cell.length_c   1.000
_cell.angle_alpha   90.00
_cell.angle_beta   90.00
_cell.angle_gamma   90.00
#
_symmetry.space_group_name_H-M   'P 1'
#
loop_
_entity.id
_entity.type
_entity.pdbx_description
1 polymer ?
#
loop_
_entity_poly.entity_id
_entity_poly.type
_entity_poly.pdbx_seq_one_letter_code
_entity_poly.pdbx_strand_id
1 'polypeptide(L)'
;MLENGFKQANQLITKITSTFQQPKIQKRGLIDGIGTIAKTLYGTMDANEEKLINEQLTILDDKQQATQHAVKNQIKILQTTIAHTENAETTIQTNEYILANTTKKLRRQLLENEKKIDVHEHFIVINAILNDLTRDAQDILEYLVFIRAGILNPRLTPVNIIYITENLRDTSLQLSEELRFPFKIRNDEWPIIEKTATINAYCDTKNIFTILQFPLISLPKYELLNVIPLPVKRNKNVFVHLKISNPFIAVNIEGHSYLIITENNLQKCKTIDSEYLCNGNFAIRRANVDPTCEIEIYLENNDYNKNCEIKNTVLNNTLWIPLNNPHSWLYTTTKKEEIFIQCKDHGKIKRTIENTGKITTQKGCKVITPDATLQSPKTLHETVIESFLPEYNRSIIEDKANFKINSNMDGK
;
A
#
# COMPACT_ATOMS: atom_id res chain seq x y z
N MET A 1 -3.70 -33.39 33.08
CA MET A 1 -3.76 -33.21 31.60
C MET A 1 -5.00 -32.41 31.22
N LEU A 2 -6.20 -32.84 31.60
CA LEU A 2 -7.47 -32.12 31.35
C LEU A 2 -7.47 -30.67 31.86
N GLU A 3 -7.00 -30.45 33.09
CA GLU A 3 -6.90 -29.12 33.70
C GLU A 3 -5.95 -28.17 32.94
N ASN A 4 -4.86 -28.70 32.39
CA ASN A 4 -3.96 -27.93 31.53
C ASN A 4 -4.62 -27.60 30.19
N GLY A 5 -5.38 -28.53 29.60
CA GLY A 5 -6.14 -28.30 28.36
C GLY A 5 -7.21 -27.21 28.54
N PHE A 6 -7.99 -27.27 29.62
CA PHE A 6 -8.95 -26.22 29.98
C PHE A 6 -8.29 -24.86 30.22
N LYS A 7 -7.16 -24.84 30.93
CA LYS A 7 -6.41 -23.61 31.17
C LYS A 7 -5.88 -23.00 29.87
N GLN A 8 -5.38 -23.83 28.96
CA GLN A 8 -4.88 -23.39 27.65
C GLN A 8 -6.02 -22.87 26.76
N ALA A 9 -7.15 -23.58 26.68
CA ALA A 9 -8.33 -23.14 25.95
C ALA A 9 -8.86 -21.80 26.49
N ASN A 10 -9.00 -21.67 27.81
CA ASN A 10 -9.41 -20.41 28.44
C ASN A 10 -8.43 -19.25 28.19
N GLN A 11 -7.12 -19.52 28.16
CA GLN A 11 -6.12 -18.51 27.81
C GLN A 11 -6.26 -18.05 26.35
N LEU A 12 -6.51 -18.97 25.42
CA LEU A 12 -6.73 -18.64 24.01
C LEU A 12 -8.03 -17.85 23.82
N ILE A 13 -9.13 -18.30 24.44
CA ILE A 13 -10.42 -17.59 24.42
C ILE A 13 -10.24 -16.18 25.01
N THR A 14 -9.53 -16.03 26.13
CA THR A 14 -9.27 -14.70 26.71
C THR A 14 -8.46 -13.81 25.77
N LYS A 15 -7.45 -14.34 25.09
CA LYS A 15 -6.66 -13.59 24.08
C LYS A 15 -7.51 -13.16 22.90
N ILE A 16 -8.33 -14.08 22.38
CA ILE A 16 -9.35 -13.82 21.36
C ILE A 16 -10.20 -12.66 21.88
N THR A 17 -10.94 -12.81 22.99
CA THR A 17 -11.82 -11.77 23.57
C THR A 17 -11.13 -10.43 23.80
N SER A 18 -9.87 -10.40 24.23
CA SER A 18 -9.09 -9.16 24.42
C SER A 18 -8.76 -8.44 23.11
N THR A 19 -8.63 -9.17 22.01
CA THR A 19 -8.48 -8.61 20.66
C THR A 19 -9.77 -7.91 20.21
N PHE A 20 -10.93 -8.29 20.75
CA PHE A 20 -12.23 -7.63 20.52
C PHE A 20 -12.50 -6.46 21.48
N GLN A 21 -11.60 -6.12 22.43
CA GLN A 21 -11.81 -5.02 23.38
C GLN A 21 -11.31 -3.66 22.85
N GLN A 22 -12.30 -2.81 22.57
CA GLN A 22 -12.35 -1.39 22.17
C GLN A 22 -11.09 -0.51 22.26
N PRO A 23 -10.75 0.25 21.19
CA PRO A 23 -10.51 1.68 21.33
C PRO A 23 -11.85 2.39 21.57
N LYS A 24 -11.95 3.23 22.61
CA LYS A 24 -13.10 4.12 22.82
C LYS A 24 -13.22 5.06 21.61
N ILE A 25 -14.12 4.75 20.67
CA ILE A 25 -14.46 5.65 19.57
C ILE A 25 -15.13 6.87 20.21
N GLN A 26 -14.41 7.99 20.26
CA GLN A 26 -14.96 9.26 20.67
C GLN A 26 -15.93 9.71 19.58
N LYS A 27 -17.24 9.77 19.92
CA LYS A 27 -18.31 10.22 19.01
C LYS A 27 -17.90 11.53 18.34
N ARG A 28 -17.71 11.53 17.01
CA ARG A 28 -17.87 12.75 16.21
C ARG A 28 -19.34 12.80 15.81
N GLY A 29 -20.02 13.86 16.24
CA GLY A 29 -21.47 13.91 16.32
C GLY A 29 -22.22 14.10 15.00
N LEU A 30 -23.54 13.85 15.13
CA LEU A 30 -24.69 14.27 14.33
C LEU A 30 -24.80 13.72 12.90
N ILE A 31 -25.44 12.55 12.75
CA ILE A 31 -26.83 12.37 12.28
C ILE A 31 -27.27 10.91 12.57
N ASP A 32 -28.52 10.77 12.99
CA ASP A 32 -29.19 9.58 13.51
C ASP A 32 -29.41 8.43 12.52
N GLY A 33 -29.47 7.22 13.08
CA GLY A 33 -30.58 6.30 12.78
C GLY A 33 -30.24 5.01 12.01
N ILE A 34 -29.73 4.00 12.71
CA ILE A 34 -30.27 2.63 12.85
C ILE A 34 -29.21 1.83 13.64
N GLY A 35 -29.62 1.31 14.79
CA GLY A 35 -28.73 0.69 15.76
C GLY A 35 -28.38 -0.76 15.42
N THR A 36 -27.11 -1.01 15.17
CA THR A 36 -26.40 -2.23 15.56
C THR A 36 -25.05 -1.77 16.12
N ILE A 37 -24.54 -2.38 17.19
CA ILE A 37 -23.21 -2.03 17.72
C ILE A 37 -22.18 -2.84 16.92
N ALA A 38 -21.82 -2.41 15.72
CA ALA A 38 -20.77 -3.07 14.97
C ALA A 38 -19.38 -2.70 15.53
N LYS A 39 -18.53 -3.70 15.78
CA LYS A 39 -17.16 -3.53 16.30
C LYS A 39 -16.13 -3.79 15.20
N THR A 40 -15.44 -2.74 14.78
CA THR A 40 -14.30 -2.87 13.87
C THR A 40 -13.13 -3.55 14.59
N LEU A 41 -12.63 -4.66 14.03
CA LEU A 41 -11.42 -5.32 14.53
C LEU A 41 -10.16 -4.70 13.94
N TYR A 42 -10.17 -4.51 12.62
CA TYR A 42 -9.06 -3.95 11.85
C TYR A 42 -9.61 -3.13 10.68
N GLY A 43 -9.01 -1.96 10.44
CA GLY A 43 -9.46 -1.01 9.41
C GLY A 43 -10.40 0.07 9.93
N THR A 44 -10.97 0.87 9.03
CA THR A 44 -12.02 1.85 9.33
C THR A 44 -13.29 1.42 8.60
N MET A 45 -14.32 1.06 9.35
CA MET A 45 -15.65 0.81 8.80
C MET A 45 -16.38 2.14 8.69
N ASP A 46 -16.94 2.45 7.52
CA ASP A 46 -17.84 3.58 7.38
C ASP A 46 -19.31 3.19 7.67
N ALA A 47 -20.15 4.18 7.96
CA ALA A 47 -21.54 3.93 8.34
C ALA A 47 -22.40 3.35 7.20
N ASN A 48 -21.99 3.53 5.94
CA ASN A 48 -22.71 2.98 4.78
C ASN A 48 -22.39 1.50 4.63
N GLU A 49 -21.14 1.09 4.87
CA GLU A 49 -20.71 -0.31 4.90
C GLU A 49 -21.45 -1.09 5.99
N GLU A 50 -21.57 -0.53 7.20
CA GLU A 50 -22.31 -1.15 8.30
C GLU A 50 -23.79 -1.36 7.94
N LYS A 51 -24.43 -0.33 7.39
CA LYS A 51 -25.82 -0.41 6.95
C LYS A 51 -26.01 -1.47 5.87
N LEU A 52 -25.14 -1.48 4.86
CA LEU A 52 -25.23 -2.41 3.72
C LEU A 52 -25.00 -3.87 4.15
N ILE A 53 -24.04 -4.12 5.06
CA ILE A 53 -23.80 -5.46 5.63
C ILE A 53 -25.01 -5.91 6.44
N ASN A 54 -25.54 -5.06 7.33
CA ASN A 54 -26.69 -5.40 8.15
C ASN A 54 -27.94 -5.66 7.31
N GLU A 55 -28.22 -4.83 6.29
CA GLU A 55 -29.33 -5.06 5.35
C GLU A 55 -29.19 -6.40 4.63
N GLN A 56 -27.98 -6.77 4.19
CA GLN A 56 -27.75 -8.06 3.54
C GLN A 56 -27.83 -9.26 4.50
N LEU A 57 -27.36 -9.11 5.75
CA LEU A 57 -27.52 -10.14 6.78
C LEU A 57 -29.00 -10.39 7.11
N THR A 58 -29.80 -9.31 7.17
CA THR A 58 -31.25 -9.41 7.41
C THR A 58 -31.94 -10.16 6.27
N ILE A 59 -31.51 -9.95 5.02
CA ILE A 59 -32.03 -10.68 3.84
C ILE A 59 -31.64 -12.17 3.87
N LEU A 60 -30.49 -12.53 4.42
CA LEU A 60 -30.06 -13.92 4.58
C LEU A 60 -30.84 -14.65 5.67
N ASP A 61 -31.06 -13.99 6.81
CA ASP A 61 -31.79 -14.54 7.96
C ASP A 61 -33.27 -14.79 7.62
N ASP A 62 -33.89 -13.87 6.86
CA ASP A 62 -35.32 -13.90 6.55
C ASP A 62 -35.69 -14.85 5.37
N LYS A 63 -34.71 -15.41 4.65
CA LYS A 63 -34.95 -16.19 3.40
C LYS A 63 -34.15 -17.47 3.28
N GLN A 64 -34.15 -18.32 4.31
CA GLN A 64 -33.52 -19.65 4.30
C GLN A 64 -33.96 -20.61 3.17
N GLN A 65 -34.87 -20.24 2.25
CA GLN A 65 -35.23 -21.02 1.05
C GLN A 65 -35.13 -20.28 -0.30
N ALA A 66 -34.93 -18.95 -0.36
CA ALA A 66 -35.01 -18.18 -1.62
C ALA A 66 -33.66 -17.59 -2.09
N THR A 67 -32.55 -18.10 -1.57
CA THR A 67 -31.19 -17.54 -1.64
C THR A 67 -30.47 -17.64 -2.99
N GLN A 68 -31.10 -18.10 -4.08
CA GLN A 68 -30.41 -18.19 -5.37
C GLN A 68 -30.44 -16.92 -6.22
N HIS A 69 -31.34 -15.95 -5.98
CA HIS A 69 -31.59 -14.87 -6.95
C HIS A 69 -31.40 -13.41 -6.48
N ALA A 70 -31.28 -13.11 -5.19
CA ALA A 70 -31.39 -11.73 -4.69
C ALA A 70 -30.06 -10.97 -4.41
N VAL A 71 -28.90 -11.63 -4.46
CA VAL A 71 -27.58 -11.03 -4.09
C VAL A 71 -26.97 -10.18 -5.22
N LYS A 72 -27.79 -9.64 -6.12
CA LYS A 72 -27.31 -9.15 -7.43
C LYS A 72 -26.71 -7.75 -7.40
N ASN A 73 -26.95 -6.94 -6.37
CA ASN A 73 -26.48 -5.55 -6.33
C ASN A 73 -25.52 -5.29 -5.14
N GLN A 74 -24.24 -5.20 -5.50
CA GLN A 74 -23.14 -4.49 -4.81
C GLN A 74 -22.46 -5.11 -3.57
N ILE A 75 -22.95 -6.18 -2.94
CA ILE A 75 -22.14 -7.07 -2.08
C ILE A 75 -22.50 -8.52 -2.42
N LYS A 76 -21.48 -9.35 -2.70
CA LYS A 76 -21.64 -10.79 -2.92
C LYS A 76 -21.02 -11.55 -1.74
N ILE A 77 -21.87 -12.23 -0.97
CA ILE A 77 -21.47 -12.99 0.23
C ILE A 77 -21.00 -14.39 -0.17
N LEU A 78 -19.81 -14.77 0.28
CA LEU A 78 -19.22 -16.10 0.11
C LEU A 78 -19.94 -17.15 0.99
N GLN A 79 -20.95 -17.83 0.44
CA GLN A 79 -21.75 -18.84 1.14
C GLN A 79 -21.01 -20.13 1.50
N THR A 80 -19.83 -20.38 0.93
CA THR A 80 -19.04 -21.61 1.19
C THR A 80 -18.59 -21.74 2.64
N THR A 81 -18.44 -20.62 3.35
CA THR A 81 -18.06 -20.65 4.77
C THR A 81 -19.29 -20.85 5.65
N ILE A 82 -20.45 -20.29 5.31
CA ILE A 82 -21.67 -20.33 6.13
C ILE A 82 -22.13 -21.78 6.37
N ALA A 83 -22.11 -22.64 5.34
CA ALA A 83 -22.47 -24.06 5.50
C ALA A 83 -21.51 -24.80 6.45
N HIS A 84 -20.22 -24.44 6.46
CA HIS A 84 -19.25 -24.96 7.41
C HIS A 84 -19.45 -24.37 8.82
N THR A 85 -19.82 -23.09 8.94
CA THR A 85 -20.08 -22.42 10.21
C THR A 85 -21.37 -22.91 10.87
N GLU A 86 -22.44 -23.15 10.11
CA GLU A 86 -23.69 -23.77 10.61
C GLU A 86 -23.42 -25.18 11.13
N ASN A 87 -22.63 -25.96 10.40
CA ASN A 87 -22.23 -27.29 10.85
C ASN A 87 -21.34 -27.22 12.10
N ALA A 88 -20.45 -26.23 12.18
CA ALA A 88 -19.63 -26.00 13.36
C ALA A 88 -20.46 -25.51 14.57
N GLU A 89 -21.39 -24.57 14.40
CA GLU A 89 -22.27 -24.06 15.46
C GLU A 89 -23.19 -25.17 15.99
N THR A 90 -23.82 -25.93 15.10
CA THR A 90 -24.64 -27.09 15.49
C THR A 90 -23.80 -28.15 16.18
N THR A 91 -22.57 -28.40 15.72
CA THR A 91 -21.62 -29.31 16.38
C THR A 91 -21.21 -28.78 17.75
N ILE A 92 -20.93 -27.49 17.90
CA ILE A 92 -20.55 -26.85 19.17
C ILE A 92 -21.72 -26.90 20.16
N GLN A 93 -22.93 -26.55 19.73
CA GLN A 93 -24.14 -26.61 20.58
C GLN A 93 -24.45 -28.05 20.99
N THR A 94 -24.30 -29.00 20.06
CA THR A 94 -24.45 -30.43 20.35
C THR A 94 -23.37 -30.89 21.34
N ASN A 95 -22.13 -30.46 21.17
CA ASN A 95 -21.03 -30.77 22.07
C ASN A 95 -21.23 -30.12 23.44
N GLU A 96 -21.72 -28.89 23.52
CA GLU A 96 -22.02 -28.18 24.76
C GLU A 96 -23.17 -28.86 25.51
N TYR A 97 -24.23 -29.25 24.79
CA TYR A 97 -25.34 -30.02 25.34
C TYR A 97 -24.87 -31.40 25.85
N ILE A 98 -24.10 -32.13 25.05
CA ILE A 98 -23.52 -33.42 25.45
C ILE A 98 -22.61 -33.23 26.65
N LEU A 99 -21.77 -32.20 26.67
CA LEU A 99 -20.86 -31.92 27.78
C LEU A 99 -21.63 -31.58 29.06
N ALA A 100 -22.63 -30.71 28.99
CA ALA A 100 -23.47 -30.34 30.13
C ALA A 100 -24.24 -31.54 30.67
N ASN A 101 -24.83 -32.34 29.79
CA ASN A 101 -25.63 -33.50 30.17
C ASN A 101 -24.76 -34.64 30.71
N THR A 102 -23.60 -34.88 30.10
CA THR A 102 -22.59 -35.84 30.56
C THR A 102 -22.01 -35.40 31.90
N THR A 103 -21.73 -34.11 32.11
CA THR A 103 -21.26 -33.56 33.39
C THR A 103 -22.31 -33.70 34.50
N LYS A 104 -23.59 -33.49 34.17
CA LYS A 104 -24.72 -33.68 35.09
C LYS A 104 -24.93 -35.17 35.42
N LYS A 105 -24.79 -36.04 34.42
CA LYS A 105 -24.84 -37.51 34.57
C LYS A 105 -23.66 -38.03 35.39
N LEU A 106 -22.45 -37.51 35.16
CA LEU A 106 -21.22 -37.78 35.93
C LEU A 106 -21.40 -37.41 37.41
N ARG A 107 -21.99 -36.24 37.70
CA ARG A 107 -22.29 -35.80 39.07
C ARG A 107 -23.27 -36.72 39.78
N ARG A 108 -24.19 -37.35 39.03
CA ARG A 108 -25.16 -38.33 39.53
C ARG A 108 -24.55 -39.74 39.68
N GLN A 109 -23.71 -40.17 38.74
CA GLN A 109 -23.06 -41.49 38.74
C GLN A 109 -21.86 -41.58 39.72
N LEU A 110 -21.23 -40.45 40.06
CA LEU A 110 -20.21 -40.36 41.11
C LEU A 110 -20.73 -40.72 42.51
N LEU A 111 -22.06 -40.74 42.70
CA LEU A 111 -22.70 -41.08 43.98
C LEU A 111 -23.05 -42.57 44.15
N GLU A 112 -22.99 -43.42 43.10
CA GLU A 112 -23.55 -44.79 43.16
C GLU A 112 -22.60 -45.96 42.78
N ASN A 113 -21.27 -45.76 42.74
CA ASN A 113 -20.23 -46.81 42.53
C ASN A 113 -20.24 -47.56 41.17
N GLU A 114 -19.20 -47.36 40.35
CA GLU A 114 -18.20 -48.39 40.00
C GLU A 114 -17.01 -47.74 39.27
N LYS A 115 -15.82 -47.84 39.89
CA LYS A 115 -14.66 -46.99 39.64
C LYS A 115 -13.72 -47.61 38.60
N LYS A 116 -13.65 -47.00 37.39
CA LYS A 116 -12.44 -46.62 36.62
C LYS A 116 -12.54 -46.79 35.10
N ILE A 117 -13.29 -47.77 34.59
CA ILE A 117 -13.29 -48.08 33.14
C ILE A 117 -14.18 -47.09 32.35
N ASP A 118 -15.41 -46.86 32.80
CA ASP A 118 -16.35 -45.91 32.18
C ASP A 118 -15.85 -44.46 32.21
N VAL A 119 -15.19 -44.09 33.32
CA VAL A 119 -14.58 -42.76 33.50
C VAL A 119 -13.48 -42.51 32.47
N HIS A 120 -12.68 -43.52 32.11
CA HIS A 120 -11.57 -43.37 31.16
C HIS A 120 -12.04 -43.07 29.74
N GLU A 121 -13.07 -43.77 29.25
CA GLU A 121 -13.65 -43.52 27.92
C GLU A 121 -14.25 -42.11 27.83
N HIS A 122 -14.98 -41.68 28.86
CA HIS A 122 -15.50 -40.31 28.94
C HIS A 122 -14.40 -39.25 29.01
N PHE A 123 -13.27 -39.53 29.69
CA PHE A 123 -12.10 -38.65 29.69
C PHE A 123 -11.43 -38.55 28.31
N ILE A 124 -11.44 -39.61 27.51
CA ILE A 124 -10.92 -39.58 26.13
C ILE A 124 -11.78 -38.66 25.26
N VAL A 125 -13.11 -38.77 25.34
CA VAL A 125 -14.04 -37.92 24.57
C VAL A 125 -13.90 -36.45 24.97
N ILE A 126 -13.85 -36.13 26.27
CA ILE A 126 -13.68 -34.75 26.74
C ILE A 126 -12.33 -34.18 26.29
N ASN A 127 -11.25 -34.97 26.36
CA ASN A 127 -9.95 -34.52 25.85
C ASN A 127 -9.98 -34.29 24.33
N ALA A 128 -10.68 -35.12 23.56
CA ALA A 128 -10.85 -34.92 22.13
C ALA A 128 -11.56 -33.60 21.83
N ILE A 129 -12.71 -33.35 22.47
CA ILE A 129 -13.46 -32.08 22.33
C ILE A 129 -12.61 -30.88 22.74
N LEU A 130 -11.87 -30.97 23.85
CA LEU A 130 -10.99 -29.88 24.30
C LEU A 130 -9.86 -29.61 23.32
N ASN A 131 -9.28 -30.65 22.73
CA ASN A 131 -8.23 -30.50 21.73
C ASN A 131 -8.77 -29.87 20.45
N ASP A 132 -9.98 -30.27 20.03
CA ASP A 132 -10.65 -29.69 18.86
C ASP A 132 -10.98 -28.21 19.11
N LEU A 133 -11.61 -27.87 20.24
CA LEU A 133 -11.86 -26.47 20.64
C LEU A 133 -10.58 -25.64 20.73
N THR A 134 -9.49 -26.24 21.23
CA THR A 134 -8.18 -25.58 21.30
C THR A 134 -7.62 -25.31 19.91
N ARG A 135 -7.79 -26.25 18.97
CA ARG A 135 -7.38 -26.09 17.58
C ARG A 135 -8.21 -25.02 16.88
N ASP A 136 -9.53 -25.05 17.03
CA ASP A 136 -10.43 -24.05 16.44
C ASP A 136 -10.08 -22.64 16.95
N ALA A 137 -9.85 -22.49 18.26
CA ALA A 137 -9.41 -21.22 18.83
C ALA A 137 -8.05 -20.77 18.29
N GLN A 138 -7.11 -21.69 18.07
CA GLN A 138 -5.82 -21.37 17.45
C GLN A 138 -5.98 -20.93 15.99
N ASP A 139 -6.81 -21.61 15.22
CA ASP A 139 -7.05 -21.28 13.82
C ASP A 139 -7.74 -19.91 13.67
N ILE A 140 -8.70 -19.59 14.54
CA ILE A 140 -9.32 -18.25 14.61
C ILE A 140 -8.29 -17.19 14.97
N LEU A 141 -7.42 -17.44 15.96
CA LEU A 141 -6.39 -16.50 16.36
C LEU A 141 -5.39 -16.26 15.22
N GLU A 142 -4.96 -17.33 14.55
CA GLU A 142 -4.08 -17.27 13.37
C GLU A 142 -4.73 -16.45 12.25
N TYR A 143 -6.00 -16.70 11.95
CA TYR A 143 -6.79 -15.93 10.98
C TYR A 143 -6.82 -14.43 11.30
N LEU A 144 -7.10 -14.07 12.56
CA LEU A 144 -7.13 -12.67 12.99
C LEU A 144 -5.76 -11.99 12.91
N VAL A 145 -4.67 -12.73 13.16
CA VAL A 145 -3.30 -12.23 12.99
C VAL A 145 -3.00 -11.94 11.53
N PHE A 146 -3.39 -12.83 10.61
CA PHE A 146 -3.21 -12.61 9.17
C PHE A 146 -3.99 -11.40 8.67
N ILE A 147 -5.27 -11.28 9.04
CA ILE A 147 -6.08 -10.12 8.63
C ILE A 147 -5.53 -8.81 9.20
N ARG A 148 -5.05 -8.81 10.45
CA ARG A 148 -4.37 -7.65 11.03
C ARG A 148 -3.17 -7.21 10.19
N ALA A 149 -2.46 -8.17 9.60
CA ALA A 149 -1.34 -7.90 8.69
C ALA A 149 -1.81 -7.50 7.27
N GLY A 150 -3.12 -7.45 7.00
CA GLY A 150 -3.68 -7.17 5.69
C GLY A 150 -3.53 -8.32 4.69
N ILE A 151 -3.42 -9.56 5.18
CA ILE A 151 -3.20 -10.77 4.39
C ILE A 151 -4.38 -11.73 4.62
N LEU A 152 -4.88 -12.37 3.57
CA LEU A 152 -5.84 -13.45 3.75
C LEU A 152 -5.12 -14.70 4.23
N ASN A 153 -5.65 -15.35 5.26
CA ASN A 153 -5.04 -16.54 5.82
C ASN A 153 -4.81 -17.59 4.71
N PRO A 154 -3.55 -18.00 4.44
CA PRO A 154 -3.19 -18.89 3.34
C PRO A 154 -3.93 -20.23 3.32
N ARG A 155 -4.48 -20.69 4.45
CA ARG A 155 -5.30 -21.91 4.50
C ARG A 155 -6.70 -21.72 3.90
N LEU A 156 -7.23 -20.49 3.94
CA LEU A 156 -8.54 -20.12 3.42
C LEU A 156 -8.45 -19.50 2.01
N THR A 157 -7.27 -19.06 1.60
CA THR A 157 -7.06 -18.39 0.31
C THR A 157 -7.38 -19.29 -0.91
N PRO A 158 -6.89 -20.55 -1.03
CA PRO A 158 -7.08 -21.36 -2.24
C PRO A 158 -8.54 -21.65 -2.60
N VAL A 159 -9.40 -21.82 -1.58
CA VAL A 159 -10.84 -22.08 -1.75
C VAL A 159 -11.56 -20.84 -2.29
N ASN A 160 -11.05 -19.65 -1.98
CA ASN A 160 -11.70 -18.39 -2.30
C ASN A 160 -11.17 -17.75 -3.59
N ILE A 161 -9.95 -18.05 -4.06
CA ILE A 161 -9.37 -17.40 -5.25
C ILE A 161 -10.28 -17.54 -6.48
N ILE A 162 -10.69 -18.77 -6.83
CA ILE A 162 -11.48 -19.02 -8.05
C ILE A 162 -12.80 -18.24 -7.99
N TYR A 163 -13.48 -18.28 -6.86
CA TYR A 163 -14.74 -17.58 -6.69
C TYR A 163 -14.55 -16.05 -6.71
N ILE A 164 -13.53 -15.53 -6.01
CA ILE A 164 -13.24 -14.09 -5.99
C ILE A 164 -12.94 -13.60 -7.42
N THR A 165 -12.10 -14.32 -8.18
CA THR A 165 -11.75 -13.91 -9.54
C THR A 165 -12.95 -13.96 -10.49
N GLU A 166 -13.82 -14.96 -10.37
CA GLU A 166 -15.09 -15.01 -11.11
C GLU A 166 -15.98 -13.80 -10.79
N ASN A 167 -16.10 -13.43 -9.52
CA ASN A 167 -16.89 -12.27 -9.12
C ASN A 167 -16.31 -10.94 -9.57
N LEU A 168 -14.98 -10.80 -9.51
CA LEU A 168 -14.29 -9.65 -10.08
C LEU A 168 -14.54 -9.55 -11.58
N ARG A 169 -14.52 -10.69 -12.29
CA ARG A 169 -14.78 -10.75 -13.73
C ARG A 169 -16.21 -10.34 -14.05
N ASP A 170 -17.21 -10.88 -13.37
CA ASP A 170 -18.61 -10.48 -13.53
C ASP A 170 -18.81 -8.99 -13.27
N THR A 171 -18.19 -8.48 -12.20
CA THR A 171 -18.27 -7.05 -11.84
C THR A 171 -17.62 -6.18 -12.91
N SER A 172 -16.50 -6.63 -13.48
CA SER A 172 -15.80 -5.89 -14.54
C SER A 172 -16.66 -5.66 -15.79
N LEU A 173 -17.62 -6.56 -16.08
CA LEU A 173 -18.56 -6.41 -17.20
C LEU A 173 -19.61 -5.31 -16.97
N GLN A 174 -19.81 -4.88 -15.73
CA GLN A 174 -20.79 -3.87 -15.33
C GLN A 174 -20.16 -2.50 -15.05
N LEU A 175 -18.83 -2.42 -15.06
CA LEU A 175 -18.12 -1.15 -14.86
C LEU A 175 -18.33 -0.24 -16.06
N SER A 176 -18.40 1.07 -15.80
CA SER A 176 -18.33 2.09 -16.84
C SER A 176 -17.01 1.99 -17.61
N GLU A 177 -16.99 2.35 -18.89
CA GLU A 177 -15.81 2.23 -19.77
C GLU A 177 -14.53 2.89 -19.22
N GLU A 178 -14.69 3.92 -18.38
CA GLU A 178 -13.63 4.72 -17.77
C GLU A 178 -12.99 4.08 -16.53
N LEU A 179 -13.66 3.09 -15.90
CA LEU A 179 -13.20 2.47 -14.65
C LEU A 179 -12.72 1.04 -14.90
N ARG A 180 -11.54 0.72 -14.37
CA ARG A 180 -10.94 -0.61 -14.53
C ARG A 180 -10.25 -1.05 -13.25
N PHE A 181 -10.07 -2.36 -13.10
CA PHE A 181 -9.17 -2.88 -12.07
C PHE A 181 -7.71 -2.62 -12.46
N PRO A 182 -6.83 -2.25 -11.52
CA PRO A 182 -5.41 -2.02 -11.78
C PRO A 182 -4.60 -3.33 -11.92
N PHE A 183 -5.27 -4.45 -12.17
CA PHE A 183 -4.66 -5.78 -12.26
C PHE A 183 -5.42 -6.64 -13.26
N LYS A 184 -4.77 -7.72 -13.70
CA LYS A 184 -5.41 -8.75 -14.52
C LYS A 184 -6.20 -9.69 -13.63
N ILE A 185 -7.46 -9.95 -13.98
CA ILE A 185 -8.33 -10.85 -13.22
C ILE A 185 -8.05 -12.30 -13.63
N ARG A 186 -7.02 -12.91 -13.02
CA ARG A 186 -6.62 -14.31 -13.23
C ARG A 186 -6.17 -14.94 -11.92
N ASN A 187 -6.34 -16.26 -11.78
CA ASN A 187 -6.02 -16.97 -10.55
C ASN A 187 -4.52 -16.94 -10.21
N ASP A 188 -3.65 -16.99 -11.22
CA ASP A 188 -2.19 -16.91 -11.04
C ASP A 188 -1.68 -15.49 -10.75
N GLU A 189 -2.52 -14.47 -10.93
CA GLU A 189 -2.23 -13.07 -10.59
C GLU A 189 -2.68 -12.73 -9.16
N TRP A 190 -3.13 -13.73 -8.38
CA TRP A 190 -3.60 -13.54 -7.01
C TRP A 190 -2.65 -12.72 -6.12
N PRO A 191 -1.31 -12.92 -6.15
CA PRO A 191 -0.40 -12.11 -5.34
C PRO A 191 -0.52 -10.60 -5.60
N ILE A 192 -0.77 -10.19 -6.85
CA ILE A 192 -0.97 -8.78 -7.21
C ILE A 192 -2.36 -8.32 -6.77
N ILE A 193 -3.39 -9.13 -7.00
CA ILE A 193 -4.77 -8.86 -6.61
C ILE A 193 -4.86 -8.62 -5.08
N GLU A 194 -4.28 -9.53 -4.30
CA GLU A 194 -4.25 -9.48 -2.84
C GLU A 194 -3.50 -8.25 -2.32
N LYS A 195 -2.31 -7.97 -2.88
CA LYS A 195 -1.51 -6.78 -2.52
C LYS A 195 -2.23 -5.46 -2.82
N THR A 196 -3.08 -5.46 -3.84
CA THR A 196 -3.84 -4.29 -4.26
C THR A 196 -5.05 -4.06 -3.34
N ALA A 197 -5.72 -5.15 -2.95
CA ALA A 197 -6.89 -5.10 -2.10
C ALA A 197 -6.60 -4.44 -0.75
N THR A 198 -7.61 -3.83 -0.17
CA THR A 198 -7.62 -3.47 1.26
C THR A 198 -8.45 -4.52 1.97
N ILE A 199 -7.82 -5.19 2.94
CA ILE A 199 -8.41 -6.30 3.68
C ILE A 199 -8.74 -5.80 5.08
N ASN A 200 -10.02 -5.74 5.39
CA ASN A 200 -10.52 -5.34 6.69
C ASN A 200 -11.28 -6.50 7.33
N ALA A 201 -11.40 -6.48 8.66
CA ALA A 201 -12.28 -7.41 9.36
C ALA A 201 -13.17 -6.70 10.37
N TYR A 202 -14.38 -7.19 10.42
CA TYR A 202 -15.44 -6.81 11.32
C TYR A 202 -15.90 -8.06 12.08
N CYS A 203 -16.32 -7.90 13.32
CA CYS A 203 -16.96 -8.99 14.05
C CYS A 203 -18.23 -8.48 14.74
N ASP A 204 -19.31 -9.26 14.60
CA ASP A 204 -20.52 -9.08 15.38
C ASP A 204 -20.47 -9.93 16.65
N THR A 205 -21.62 -10.28 17.25
CA THR A 205 -21.67 -11.14 18.43
C THR A 205 -21.33 -12.61 18.18
N LYS A 206 -21.36 -13.08 16.92
CA LYS A 206 -21.29 -14.50 16.52
C LYS A 206 -20.31 -14.76 15.36
N ASN A 207 -20.10 -13.81 14.47
CA ASN A 207 -19.43 -14.00 13.18
C ASN A 207 -18.29 -13.01 12.97
N ILE A 208 -17.23 -13.48 12.31
CA ILE A 208 -16.15 -12.64 11.80
C ILE A 208 -16.35 -12.47 10.29
N PHE A 209 -16.49 -11.23 9.85
CA PHE A 209 -16.61 -10.84 8.46
C PHE A 209 -15.29 -10.28 7.95
N THR A 210 -14.86 -10.75 6.79
CA THR A 210 -13.71 -10.20 6.08
C THR A 210 -14.18 -9.47 4.84
N ILE A 211 -13.76 -8.21 4.74
CA ILE A 211 -14.13 -7.30 3.67
C ILE A 211 -12.92 -7.11 2.78
N LEU A 212 -13.07 -7.46 1.50
CA LEU A 212 -12.06 -7.25 0.47
C LEU A 212 -12.49 -6.08 -0.40
N GLN A 213 -11.81 -4.96 -0.25
CA GLN A 213 -12.04 -3.77 -1.07
C GLN A 213 -11.02 -3.74 -2.20
N PHE A 214 -11.50 -3.84 -3.44
CA PHE A 214 -10.66 -3.74 -4.62
C PHE A 214 -10.76 -2.33 -5.20
N PRO A 215 -9.64 -1.62 -5.38
CA PRO A 215 -9.66 -0.28 -5.94
C PRO A 215 -9.98 -0.34 -7.43
N LEU A 216 -10.71 0.67 -7.89
CA LEU A 216 -10.91 0.97 -9.29
C LEU A 216 -10.04 2.16 -9.66
N ILE A 217 -9.44 2.11 -10.85
CA ILE A 217 -8.65 3.21 -11.41
C ILE A 217 -9.38 3.81 -12.60
N SER A 218 -9.29 5.13 -12.71
CA SER A 218 -9.69 5.87 -13.90
C SER A 218 -8.52 5.98 -14.86
N LEU A 219 -8.78 5.84 -16.16
CA LEU A 219 -7.82 6.23 -17.18
C LEU A 219 -7.73 7.76 -17.27
N PRO A 220 -6.58 8.34 -17.68
CA PRO A 220 -5.37 7.68 -18.17
C PRO A 220 -4.30 7.44 -17.09
N LYS A 221 -3.31 6.61 -17.41
CA LYS A 221 -2.10 6.43 -16.59
C LYS A 221 -1.19 7.65 -16.76
N TYR A 222 -0.53 8.05 -15.67
CA TYR A 222 0.43 9.16 -15.67
C TYR A 222 1.84 8.64 -15.40
N GLU A 223 2.82 9.21 -16.09
CA GLU A 223 4.23 8.96 -15.86
C GLU A 223 4.75 9.91 -14.78
N LEU A 224 5.39 9.36 -13.75
CA LEU A 224 5.92 10.15 -12.65
C LEU A 224 7.31 10.70 -13.00
N LEU A 225 7.42 12.01 -13.10
CA LEU A 225 8.68 12.73 -13.27
C LEU A 225 9.24 13.16 -11.91
N ASN A 226 10.54 12.96 -11.73
CA ASN A 226 11.33 13.52 -10.64
C ASN A 226 12.24 14.63 -11.20
N VAL A 227 11.87 15.88 -10.93
CA VAL A 227 12.51 17.06 -11.50
C VAL A 227 13.66 17.51 -10.60
N ILE A 228 14.89 17.38 -11.11
CA ILE A 228 16.11 17.73 -10.38
C ILE A 228 16.76 18.94 -11.06
N PRO A 229 16.84 20.12 -10.39
CA PRO A 229 17.55 21.25 -10.96
C PRO A 229 19.05 21.00 -10.93
N LEU A 230 19.71 21.24 -12.07
CA LEU A 230 21.15 21.07 -12.19
C LEU A 230 21.83 22.42 -12.43
N PRO A 231 22.61 22.95 -11.47
CA PRO A 231 23.29 24.22 -11.64
C PRO A 231 24.33 24.20 -12.75
N VAL A 232 24.33 25.25 -13.57
CA VAL A 232 25.27 25.49 -14.66
C VAL A 232 26.13 26.70 -14.33
N LYS A 233 27.43 26.60 -14.64
CA LYS A 233 28.40 27.65 -14.37
C LYS A 233 28.12 28.87 -15.25
N ARG A 234 27.98 30.06 -14.64
CA ARG A 234 27.86 31.33 -15.35
C ARG A 234 29.17 32.11 -15.33
N ASN A 235 29.76 32.29 -14.15
CA ASN A 235 31.02 33.01 -14.00
C ASN A 235 31.75 32.55 -12.74
N LYS A 236 33.09 32.37 -12.77
CA LYS A 236 33.92 31.90 -11.64
C LYS A 236 33.21 30.87 -10.74
N ASN A 237 32.67 31.30 -9.59
CA ASN A 237 31.98 30.45 -8.61
C ASN A 237 30.46 30.68 -8.54
N VAL A 238 29.90 31.49 -9.44
CA VAL A 238 28.47 31.79 -9.54
C VAL A 238 27.83 30.86 -10.57
N PHE A 239 26.79 30.16 -10.10
CA PHE A 239 26.03 29.17 -10.85
C PHE A 239 24.56 29.59 -10.94
N VAL A 240 23.94 29.25 -12.05
CA VAL A 240 22.54 29.51 -12.33
C VAL A 240 21.77 28.20 -12.42
N HIS A 241 20.57 28.18 -11.85
CA HIS A 241 19.64 27.07 -11.96
C HIS A 241 18.21 27.57 -11.91
N LEU A 242 17.29 26.74 -12.41
CA LEU A 242 15.86 26.96 -12.30
C LEU A 242 15.38 26.55 -10.91
N LYS A 243 14.54 27.39 -10.30
CA LYS A 243 13.87 27.04 -9.06
C LYS A 243 12.74 26.07 -9.38
N ILE A 244 12.84 24.85 -8.87
CA ILE A 244 11.79 23.85 -8.95
C ILE A 244 10.84 24.05 -7.79
N SER A 245 9.55 24.25 -8.09
CA SER A 245 8.50 24.37 -7.10
C SER A 245 7.79 23.03 -6.88
N ASN A 246 7.75 22.18 -7.91
CA ASN A 246 7.08 20.89 -7.88
C ASN A 246 8.08 19.80 -8.30
N PRO A 247 8.79 19.17 -7.34
CA PRO A 247 9.82 18.17 -7.66
C PRO A 247 9.23 16.86 -8.21
N PHE A 248 7.98 16.55 -7.90
CA PHE A 248 7.30 15.37 -8.43
C PHE A 248 6.04 15.79 -9.18
N ILE A 249 5.96 15.37 -10.44
CA ILE A 249 4.85 15.70 -11.34
C ILE A 249 4.48 14.44 -12.09
N ALA A 250 3.21 14.08 -12.10
CA ALA A 250 2.74 13.00 -12.95
C ALA A 250 2.17 13.60 -14.25
N VAL A 251 2.67 13.16 -15.39
CA VAL A 251 2.31 13.70 -16.71
C VAL A 251 1.61 12.65 -17.55
N ASN A 252 0.62 13.09 -18.31
CA ASN A 252 0.04 12.32 -19.40
C ASN A 252 0.20 13.17 -20.67
N ILE A 253 1.17 12.78 -21.49
CA ILE A 253 1.57 13.49 -22.70
C ILE A 253 0.42 13.48 -23.71
N GLU A 254 -0.20 12.32 -23.94
CA GLU A 254 -1.28 12.14 -24.92
C GLU A 254 -2.51 12.98 -24.57
N GLY A 255 -2.83 13.07 -23.28
CA GLY A 255 -3.96 13.85 -22.79
C GLY A 255 -3.65 15.32 -22.52
N HIS A 256 -2.44 15.81 -22.83
CA HIS A 256 -1.97 17.17 -22.49
C HIS A 256 -2.31 17.58 -21.05
N SER A 257 -2.18 16.64 -20.11
CA SER A 257 -2.60 16.82 -18.72
C SER A 257 -1.51 16.43 -17.75
N TYR A 258 -1.53 17.05 -16.57
CA TYR A 258 -0.58 16.75 -15.52
C TYR A 258 -1.20 16.96 -14.14
N LEU A 259 -0.59 16.36 -13.14
CA LEU A 259 -0.96 16.52 -11.74
C LEU A 259 0.30 16.69 -10.88
N ILE A 260 0.19 17.55 -9.88
CA ILE A 260 1.25 17.80 -8.91
C ILE A 260 1.07 16.81 -7.77
N ILE A 261 2.12 16.05 -7.46
CA ILE A 261 2.12 15.09 -6.37
C ILE A 261 3.21 15.49 -5.36
N THR A 262 2.87 15.48 -4.07
CA THR A 262 3.87 15.74 -3.02
C THR A 262 4.53 14.44 -2.59
N GLU A 263 5.72 14.54 -1.98
CA GLU A 263 6.41 13.37 -1.42
C GLU A 263 5.53 12.63 -0.38
N ASN A 264 4.80 13.38 0.46
CA ASN A 264 3.86 12.81 1.42
C ASN A 264 2.67 12.09 0.76
N ASN A 265 2.21 12.56 -0.42
CA ASN A 265 1.20 11.82 -1.17
C ASN A 265 1.79 10.54 -1.77
N LEU A 266 2.99 10.62 -2.34
CA LEU A 266 3.67 9.48 -2.95
C LEU A 266 3.94 8.36 -1.94
N GLN A 267 4.35 8.72 -0.71
CA GLN A 267 4.56 7.76 0.39
C GLN A 267 3.28 7.03 0.83
N LYS A 268 2.10 7.60 0.56
CA LYS A 268 0.81 6.97 0.86
C LYS A 268 0.30 6.08 -0.26
N CYS A 269 0.92 6.15 -1.45
CA CYS A 269 0.54 5.30 -2.57
C CYS A 269 1.01 3.86 -2.33
N LYS A 270 0.22 2.88 -2.79
CA LYS A 270 0.65 1.48 -2.80
C LYS A 270 1.56 1.27 -4.01
N THR A 271 2.76 0.75 -3.79
CA THR A 271 3.66 0.36 -4.89
C THR A 271 3.34 -1.06 -5.35
N ILE A 272 2.90 -1.18 -6.60
CA ILE A 272 2.59 -2.45 -7.27
C ILE A 272 3.64 -2.61 -8.37
N ASP A 273 4.59 -3.53 -8.17
CA ASP A 273 5.79 -3.67 -8.99
C ASP A 273 6.54 -2.35 -9.19
N SER A 274 6.50 -1.77 -10.38
CA SER A 274 7.11 -0.48 -10.75
C SER A 274 6.10 0.67 -10.84
N GLU A 275 4.83 0.44 -10.47
CA GLU A 275 3.74 1.39 -10.58
C GLU A 275 3.27 1.89 -9.20
N TYR A 276 2.72 3.10 -9.18
CA TYR A 276 2.14 3.71 -7.99
C TYR A 276 0.63 3.74 -8.12
N LEU A 277 -0.05 3.05 -7.21
CA LEU A 277 -1.48 3.17 -7.03
C LEU A 277 -1.78 4.20 -5.94
N CYS A 278 -2.16 5.38 -6.37
CA CYS A 278 -2.42 6.52 -5.50
C CYS A 278 -3.93 6.76 -5.35
N ASN A 279 -4.39 6.88 -4.11
CA ASN A 279 -5.74 7.37 -3.81
C ASN A 279 -5.65 8.85 -3.42
N GLY A 280 -6.41 9.71 -4.10
CA GLY A 280 -6.46 11.12 -3.77
C GLY A 280 -7.28 11.93 -4.75
N ASN A 281 -7.85 13.04 -4.25
CA ASN A 281 -8.51 14.04 -5.08
C ASN A 281 -7.44 14.97 -5.67
N PHE A 282 -6.72 14.47 -6.68
CA PHE A 282 -5.73 15.26 -7.40
C PHE A 282 -6.42 16.21 -8.38
N ALA A 283 -6.00 17.47 -8.41
CA ALA A 283 -6.46 18.41 -9.43
C ALA A 283 -5.73 18.10 -10.74
N ILE A 284 -6.46 17.58 -11.73
CA ILE A 284 -5.95 17.35 -13.09
C ILE A 284 -5.88 18.71 -13.80
N ARG A 285 -4.67 19.11 -14.18
CA ARG A 285 -4.39 20.39 -14.86
C ARG A 285 -4.11 20.16 -16.33
N ARG A 286 -4.42 21.16 -17.15
CA ARG A 286 -4.14 21.15 -18.59
C ARG A 286 -2.80 21.83 -18.85
N ALA A 287 -1.88 21.11 -19.49
CA ALA A 287 -0.52 21.56 -19.72
C ALA A 287 -0.43 22.75 -20.70
N ASN A 288 -1.43 22.94 -21.56
CA ASN A 288 -1.46 24.06 -22.52
C ASN A 288 -2.10 25.35 -21.97
N VAL A 289 -2.85 25.29 -20.85
CA VAL A 289 -3.56 26.45 -20.29
C VAL A 289 -2.79 27.09 -19.14
N ASP A 290 -2.28 26.25 -18.24
CA ASP A 290 -1.57 26.69 -17.02
C ASP A 290 -0.39 25.75 -16.75
N PRO A 291 0.68 25.80 -17.57
CA PRO A 291 1.87 24.99 -17.34
C PRO A 291 2.69 25.57 -16.17
N THR A 292 3.19 24.69 -15.31
CA THR A 292 4.28 25.08 -14.40
C THR A 292 5.59 25.16 -15.17
N CYS A 293 6.60 25.79 -14.58
CA CYS A 293 7.95 25.85 -15.16
C CYS A 293 8.47 24.46 -15.58
N GLU A 294 8.27 23.45 -14.73
CA GLU A 294 8.71 22.08 -14.99
C GLU A 294 8.00 21.45 -16.20
N ILE A 295 6.71 21.74 -16.40
CA ILE A 295 5.93 21.29 -17.55
C ILE A 295 6.35 22.02 -18.82
N GLU A 296 6.59 23.33 -18.75
CA GLU A 296 7.08 24.10 -19.92
C GLU A 296 8.41 23.52 -20.43
N ILE A 297 9.32 23.22 -19.51
CA ILE A 297 10.61 22.59 -19.81
C ILE A 297 10.43 21.21 -20.43
N TYR A 298 9.55 20.39 -19.86
CA TYR A 298 9.33 19.02 -20.32
C TYR A 298 8.70 18.97 -21.72
N LEU A 299 7.81 19.90 -22.04
CA LEU A 299 7.14 20.00 -23.35
C LEU A 299 7.96 20.73 -24.43
N GLU A 300 9.16 21.16 -24.11
CA GLU A 300 10.06 21.87 -25.02
C GLU A 300 9.44 23.11 -25.71
N ASN A 301 8.57 23.84 -25.00
CA ASN A 301 7.97 25.07 -25.53
C ASN A 301 9.00 26.21 -25.54
N ASN A 302 9.48 26.60 -26.74
CA ASN A 302 10.52 27.61 -26.98
C ASN A 302 10.35 29.00 -26.32
N ASP A 303 9.22 29.28 -25.69
CA ASP A 303 8.86 30.54 -25.03
C ASP A 303 8.96 30.43 -23.49
N TYR A 304 10.03 29.80 -22.98
CA TYR A 304 10.29 29.39 -21.57
C TYR A 304 10.40 30.52 -20.53
N ASN A 305 9.70 31.63 -20.74
CA ASN A 305 10.07 32.90 -20.13
C ASN A 305 9.07 33.50 -19.16
N LYS A 306 7.88 32.93 -18.98
CA LYS A 306 6.88 33.49 -18.07
C LYS A 306 6.89 32.83 -16.69
N ASN A 307 6.97 31.50 -16.61
CA ASN A 307 6.67 30.79 -15.37
C ASN A 307 7.92 30.29 -14.61
N CYS A 308 9.10 30.37 -15.22
CA CYS A 308 10.35 29.90 -14.62
C CYS A 308 11.13 30.99 -13.87
N GLU A 309 11.34 30.79 -12.56
CA GLU A 309 12.23 31.63 -11.73
C GLU A 309 13.67 31.11 -11.78
N ILE A 310 14.61 31.97 -12.22
CA ILE A 310 16.06 31.67 -12.21
C ILE A 310 16.67 32.11 -10.87
N LYS A 311 17.47 31.23 -10.26
CA LYS A 311 18.24 31.49 -9.04
C LYS A 311 19.74 31.44 -9.31
N ASN A 312 20.46 32.37 -8.68
CA ASN A 312 21.92 32.34 -8.60
C ASN A 312 22.33 31.66 -7.29
N THR A 313 23.34 30.81 -7.34
CA THR A 313 23.98 30.20 -6.17
C THR A 313 25.49 30.29 -6.29
N VAL A 314 26.19 30.30 -5.17
CA VAL A 314 27.65 30.29 -5.13
C VAL A 314 28.10 28.91 -4.68
N LEU A 315 28.92 28.24 -5.50
CA LEU A 315 29.53 26.96 -5.14
C LEU A 315 31.02 27.15 -4.93
N ASN A 316 31.52 26.65 -3.80
CA ASN A 316 32.96 26.65 -3.48
C ASN A 316 33.61 25.32 -3.85
N ASN A 317 32.83 24.24 -3.82
CA ASN A 317 33.25 22.86 -4.03
C ASN A 317 32.34 22.21 -5.08
N THR A 318 32.73 21.05 -5.57
CA THR A 318 31.92 20.29 -6.53
C THR A 318 30.63 19.80 -5.87
N LEU A 319 29.50 20.17 -6.46
CA LEU A 319 28.18 19.70 -6.04
C LEU A 319 27.93 18.31 -6.62
N TRP A 320 27.47 17.38 -5.79
CA TRP A 320 27.10 16.03 -6.17
C TRP A 320 25.63 15.80 -5.83
N ILE A 321 24.84 15.35 -6.80
CA ILE A 321 23.43 15.03 -6.60
C ILE A 321 23.23 13.54 -6.92
N PRO A 322 22.89 12.70 -5.92
CA PRO A 322 22.59 11.30 -6.17
C PRO A 322 21.32 11.15 -7.00
N LEU A 323 21.33 10.23 -7.97
CA LEU A 323 20.16 9.88 -8.74
C LEU A 323 19.46 8.66 -8.15
N ASN A 324 18.16 8.51 -8.46
CA ASN A 324 17.41 7.29 -8.13
C ASN A 324 17.98 6.05 -8.85
N ASN A 325 18.67 6.27 -9.99
CA ASN A 325 19.47 5.24 -10.61
C ASN A 325 20.68 4.90 -9.72
N PRO A 326 20.84 3.63 -9.32
CA PRO A 326 21.99 3.24 -8.52
C PRO A 326 23.28 3.53 -9.28
N HIS A 327 24.33 3.86 -8.52
CA HIS A 327 25.68 4.13 -9.05
C HIS A 327 25.76 5.33 -10.01
N SER A 328 24.79 6.25 -9.94
CA SER A 328 24.76 7.43 -10.79
C SER A 328 24.61 8.72 -9.98
N TRP A 329 25.40 9.73 -10.34
CA TRP A 329 25.35 11.06 -9.74
C TRP A 329 25.41 12.13 -10.83
N LEU A 330 24.65 13.21 -10.64
CA LEU A 330 24.92 14.46 -11.35
C LEU A 330 26.00 15.23 -10.60
N TYR A 331 26.80 15.97 -11.35
CA TYR A 331 27.84 16.82 -10.77
C TYR A 331 27.85 18.20 -11.41
N THR A 332 28.27 19.19 -10.61
CA THR A 332 28.60 20.54 -11.05
C THR A 332 29.92 20.95 -10.39
N THR A 333 30.96 21.15 -11.19
CA THR A 333 32.32 21.49 -10.75
C THR A 333 32.59 22.99 -10.83
N THR A 334 33.37 23.50 -9.87
CA THR A 334 33.85 24.91 -9.88
C THR A 334 35.02 25.12 -10.82
N LYS A 335 35.83 24.08 -11.00
CA LYS A 335 37.02 24.03 -11.85
C LYS A 335 37.20 22.61 -12.37
N LYS A 336 38.05 22.46 -13.40
CA LYS A 336 38.51 21.16 -13.86
C LYS A 336 39.13 20.38 -12.69
N GLU A 337 38.58 19.21 -12.40
CA GLU A 337 38.92 18.39 -11.23
C GLU A 337 39.25 16.96 -11.67
N GLU A 338 40.29 16.38 -11.05
CA GLU A 338 40.66 14.99 -11.26
C GLU A 338 40.00 14.11 -10.20
N ILE A 339 39.33 13.06 -10.68
CA ILE A 339 38.65 12.07 -9.85
C ILE A 339 39.23 10.68 -10.10
N PHE A 340 38.99 9.79 -9.15
CA PHE A 340 39.40 8.40 -9.26
C PHE A 340 38.23 7.46 -9.06
N ILE A 341 38.01 6.56 -10.01
CA ILE A 341 37.03 5.48 -9.89
C ILE A 341 37.79 4.25 -9.44
N GLN A 342 37.52 3.78 -8.21
CA GLN A 342 38.13 2.58 -7.66
C GLN A 342 37.10 1.46 -7.61
N CYS A 343 37.34 0.40 -8.36
CA CYS A 343 36.52 -0.82 -8.36
C CYS A 343 37.29 -1.96 -7.69
N LYS A 344 36.58 -2.96 -7.16
CA LYS A 344 37.23 -4.13 -6.54
C LYS A 344 38.04 -4.96 -7.54
N ASP A 345 37.60 -4.99 -8.79
CA ASP A 345 38.04 -6.00 -9.75
C ASP A 345 39.16 -5.49 -10.68
N HIS A 346 39.30 -4.17 -10.83
CA HIS A 346 40.16 -3.56 -11.87
C HIS A 346 41.01 -2.37 -11.39
N GLY A 347 41.16 -2.18 -10.07
CA GLY A 347 42.01 -1.13 -9.50
C GLY A 347 41.43 0.29 -9.57
N LYS A 348 42.30 1.30 -9.65
CA LYS A 348 41.97 2.74 -9.56
C LYS A 348 42.19 3.43 -10.91
N ILE A 349 41.10 3.89 -11.53
CA ILE A 349 41.11 4.59 -12.83
C ILE A 349 41.01 6.10 -12.59
N LYS A 350 41.89 6.88 -13.24
CA LYS A 350 41.86 8.34 -13.18
C LYS A 350 40.95 8.89 -14.29
N ARG A 351 40.12 9.87 -13.96
CA ARG A 351 39.24 10.61 -14.89
C ARG A 351 39.30 12.10 -14.55
N THR A 352 38.95 12.94 -15.51
CA THR A 352 38.83 14.39 -15.30
C THR A 352 37.40 14.79 -15.59
N ILE A 353 36.82 15.59 -14.69
CA ILE A 353 35.47 16.16 -14.82
C ILE A 353 35.57 17.69 -14.85
N GLU A 354 34.65 18.31 -15.58
CA GLU A 354 34.57 19.77 -15.73
C GLU A 354 33.14 20.19 -16.04
N ASN A 355 32.79 21.43 -15.67
CA ASN A 355 31.45 21.98 -15.77
C ASN A 355 30.42 21.08 -15.08
N THR A 356 29.35 20.75 -15.80
CA THR A 356 28.20 20.02 -15.30
C THR A 356 28.04 18.74 -16.12
N GLY A 357 27.76 17.62 -15.46
CA GLY A 357 27.59 16.34 -16.14
C GLY A 357 27.01 15.24 -15.26
N LYS A 358 27.02 14.02 -15.78
CA LYS A 358 26.59 12.79 -15.10
C LYS A 358 27.77 11.83 -15.03
N ILE A 359 27.94 11.19 -13.89
CA ILE A 359 28.83 10.04 -13.74
C ILE A 359 28.00 8.81 -13.40
N THR A 360 28.31 7.71 -14.06
CA THR A 360 27.73 6.40 -13.77
C THR A 360 28.86 5.40 -13.60
N THR A 361 28.82 4.62 -12.52
CA THR A 361 29.83 3.60 -12.21
C THR A 361 29.21 2.21 -12.18
N GLN A 362 30.05 1.17 -12.23
CA GLN A 362 29.62 -0.20 -12.03
C GLN A 362 29.39 -0.50 -10.54
N LYS A 363 28.63 -1.57 -10.28
CA LYS A 363 28.37 -2.07 -8.94
C LYS A 363 29.67 -2.38 -8.21
N GLY A 364 29.79 -1.89 -6.97
CA GLY A 364 30.97 -2.13 -6.14
C GLY A 364 32.16 -1.20 -6.42
N CYS A 365 31.99 -0.22 -7.30
CA CYS A 365 32.94 0.88 -7.47
C CYS A 365 32.62 2.05 -6.52
N LYS A 366 33.64 2.84 -6.20
CA LYS A 366 33.53 4.14 -5.52
C LYS A 366 34.23 5.22 -6.32
N VAL A 367 33.67 6.43 -6.30
CA VAL A 367 34.28 7.62 -6.89
C VAL A 367 34.96 8.39 -5.77
N ILE A 368 36.25 8.66 -5.92
CA ILE A 368 37.06 9.43 -4.97
C ILE A 368 37.40 10.76 -5.63
N THR A 369 37.04 11.85 -4.97
CA THR A 369 37.37 13.21 -5.35
C THR A 369 38.22 13.84 -4.24
N PRO A 370 38.90 14.96 -4.50
CA PRO A 370 39.53 15.80 -3.47
C PRO A 370 38.68 16.03 -2.21
N ASP A 371 37.37 16.25 -2.40
CA ASP A 371 36.47 16.72 -1.34
C ASP A 371 35.53 15.63 -0.79
N ALA A 372 35.34 14.51 -1.51
CA ALA A 372 34.34 13.50 -1.16
C ALA A 372 34.68 12.10 -1.69
N THR A 373 34.06 11.08 -1.08
CA THR A 373 33.99 9.73 -1.65
C THR A 373 32.54 9.33 -1.85
N LEU A 374 32.15 9.05 -3.08
CA LEU A 374 30.80 8.64 -3.46
C LEU A 374 30.75 7.12 -3.59
N GLN A 375 29.78 6.51 -2.93
CA GLN A 375 29.56 5.08 -2.98
C GLN A 375 28.07 4.79 -2.84
N SER A 376 27.53 3.97 -3.74
CA SER A 376 26.15 3.51 -3.64
C SER A 376 25.99 2.46 -2.55
N PRO A 377 24.82 2.39 -1.90
CA PRO A 377 24.47 1.26 -1.05
C PRO A 377 24.47 -0.05 -1.84
N LYS A 378 24.73 -1.17 -1.14
CA LYS A 378 24.62 -2.50 -1.74
C LYS A 378 23.14 -2.84 -1.90
N THR A 379 22.66 -2.93 -3.13
CA THR A 379 21.30 -3.34 -3.46
C THR A 379 21.29 -4.75 -4.08
N LEU A 380 20.26 -5.54 -3.76
CA LEU A 380 20.05 -6.88 -4.34
C LEU A 380 19.35 -6.78 -5.70
N HIS A 381 18.46 -5.81 -5.86
CA HIS A 381 17.74 -5.49 -7.10
C HIS A 381 18.02 -4.04 -7.51
N GLU A 382 18.25 -3.82 -8.80
CA GLU A 382 18.51 -2.51 -9.39
C GLU A 382 17.54 -2.31 -10.55
N THR A 383 16.79 -1.21 -10.52
CA THR A 383 15.92 -0.79 -11.62
C THR A 383 16.55 0.39 -12.33
N VAL A 384 16.57 0.34 -13.66
CA VAL A 384 17.01 1.48 -14.47
C VAL A 384 15.80 2.38 -14.69
N ILE A 385 15.95 3.63 -14.26
CA ILE A 385 15.00 4.73 -14.45
C ILE A 385 15.52 5.56 -15.62
N GLU A 386 14.66 5.83 -16.58
CA GLU A 386 15.01 6.69 -17.70
C GLU A 386 15.25 8.13 -17.22
N SER A 387 16.27 8.78 -17.78
CA SER A 387 16.61 10.16 -17.46
C SER A 387 16.52 11.00 -18.72
N PHE A 388 15.63 11.99 -18.73
CA PHE A 388 15.49 12.94 -19.82
C PHE A 388 16.21 14.25 -19.44
N LEU A 389 17.05 14.76 -20.36
CA LEU A 389 17.68 16.06 -20.24
C LEU A 389 17.24 16.91 -21.45
N PRO A 390 16.32 17.87 -21.27
CA PRO A 390 15.85 18.69 -22.37
C PRO A 390 16.95 19.57 -22.94
N GLU A 391 16.91 19.80 -24.26
CA GLU A 391 17.81 20.75 -24.91
C GLU A 391 17.41 22.18 -24.53
N TYR A 392 18.20 22.80 -23.65
CA TYR A 392 17.92 24.14 -23.15
C TYR A 392 18.99 25.15 -23.63
N ASN A 393 18.54 26.24 -24.26
CA ASN A 393 19.42 27.28 -24.75
C ASN A 393 20.00 28.11 -23.58
N ARG A 394 21.25 27.80 -23.20
CA ARG A 394 21.97 28.45 -22.08
C ARG A 394 22.06 29.98 -22.20
N SER A 395 22.12 30.49 -23.42
CA SER A 395 22.17 31.92 -23.76
C SER A 395 21.02 32.71 -23.12
N ILE A 396 19.82 32.11 -23.07
CA ILE A 396 18.59 32.77 -22.58
C ILE A 396 18.63 32.96 -21.05
N ILE A 397 19.24 32.03 -20.31
CA ILE A 397 19.46 32.17 -18.86
C ILE A 397 20.45 33.31 -18.59
N GLU A 398 21.50 33.41 -19.39
CA GLU A 398 22.51 34.46 -19.25
C GLU A 398 21.90 35.85 -19.53
N ASP A 399 21.10 35.99 -20.59
CA ASP A 399 20.44 37.24 -20.97
C ASP A 399 19.40 37.72 -19.94
N LYS A 400 18.58 36.82 -19.39
CA LYS A 400 17.60 37.18 -18.35
C LYS A 400 18.24 37.52 -17.01
N ALA A 401 19.32 36.83 -16.67
CA ALA A 401 20.09 37.12 -15.48
C ALA A 401 20.92 38.42 -15.63
N ASN A 402 21.12 38.91 -16.86
CA ASN A 402 21.65 40.25 -17.14
C ASN A 402 20.55 41.33 -17.05
N PHE A 403 19.32 41.06 -17.55
CA PHE A 403 18.19 42.00 -17.49
C PHE A 403 17.78 42.41 -16.07
N LYS A 404 17.85 41.49 -15.08
CA LYS A 404 17.55 41.82 -13.67
C LYS A 404 18.64 42.64 -12.95
N ILE A 405 19.85 42.74 -13.52
CA ILE A 405 20.94 43.54 -12.96
C ILE A 405 20.90 44.96 -13.55
N ASN A 406 20.53 45.10 -14.82
CA ASN A 406 20.47 46.39 -15.51
C ASN A 406 19.21 47.24 -15.22
N SER A 407 18.22 46.71 -14.48
CA SER A 407 17.04 47.50 -14.09
C SER A 407 17.19 48.25 -12.76
N ASN A 408 18.38 48.27 -12.14
CA ASN A 408 18.67 49.01 -10.89
C ASN A 408 19.87 49.97 -10.98
N MET A 409 20.32 50.33 -12.18
CA MET A 409 21.22 51.48 -12.38
C MET A 409 20.69 52.29 -13.55
N ASP A 410 19.75 53.20 -13.26
CA ASP A 410 19.65 54.54 -13.85
C ASP A 410 18.31 55.16 -13.48
N GLY A 411 18.35 56.23 -12.67
CA GLY A 411 17.15 57.02 -12.36
C GLY A 411 17.26 57.89 -11.11
N LYS A 412 18.11 58.92 -11.20
CA LYS A 412 18.12 60.21 -10.45
C LYS A 412 17.82 60.24 -8.95
#